data_AF-A0A837KV66-F1
#
_entry.id   AF-A0A837KV66-F1
#
_cell.length_a   1.000
_cell.length_b   1.000
_cell.length_c   1.000
_cell.angle_alpha   90.00
_cell.angle_beta   90.00
_cell.angle_gamma   90.00
#
_symmetry.space_group_name_H-M   'P 1'
#
loop_
_entity.id
_entity.type
_entity.pdbx_description
1 polymer ?
#
loop_
_entity_poly.entity_id
_entity_poly.type
_entity_poly.pdbx_seq_one_letter_code
_entity_poly.pdbx_strand_id
1 'polypeptide(L)'
;MNKKKWIIIATVVAVLGGGSYYGYSYFKGEEVTEEKPEEKPTFPTAIVERGDVKKTINSAGTVEAKAREEVKPELSGKVQRVLVKEGQSVKKGDVLFTIDSSDAQLEIQKLELDIVKAKKELSEIKQKKDKITSTKEGKVVEVLVEEGQDVRPDQVVVKLANTDYLKIVGQFTAYESERFSVGQKVKVFIPTSMYFVDGVVTKVDRIGQKVEGIGGIHDVEVLVKKPGAIYVGDMGEVQFTDDKGLLYVSRNQQEFQLPDEMEILAGTYGKIGKVDVKKDDVVKVGQQLFKMDMEASGMELMEKELALKSSLLNMEQKKREIAKNQVTAPISGVITKLGVKEGEAPGSEPAAIIMDTTSVYFVAAVGELDIPAIKIGQNVDVYVYAFGTEPFKGKVVELPKEGKKEDKEVRFAVKVELLDKAEFKHGMTGDSDIIVAQAQNVLRLPSNAVEILGPGQGTVMVKDPSTGDPMPKDVEIGIEGYDFIEIKGGLNEGEEVLVTNSEGM
;
A
#
# COMPACT_ATOMS: atom_id res chain seq x y z
N MET A 1 -116.98 72.14 -59.89
CA MET A 1 -115.59 72.59 -59.63
C MET A 1 -114.68 71.35 -59.65
N ASN A 2 -113.64 71.37 -60.48
CA ASN A 2 -113.09 70.18 -61.18
C ASN A 2 -112.31 69.16 -60.33
N LYS A 3 -112.52 67.86 -60.62
CA LYS A 3 -111.80 66.68 -60.09
C LYS A 3 -110.27 66.74 -60.22
N LYS A 4 -109.72 67.70 -60.98
CA LYS A 4 -108.27 67.98 -61.11
C LYS A 4 -107.64 68.64 -59.87
N LYS A 5 -108.41 69.28 -58.97
CA LYS A 5 -107.85 69.93 -57.76
C LYS A 5 -107.49 68.95 -56.63
N TRP A 6 -108.20 67.82 -56.52
CA TRP A 6 -107.93 66.79 -55.49
C TRP A 6 -106.68 65.95 -55.78
N ILE A 7 -106.38 65.70 -57.06
CA ILE A 7 -105.18 64.97 -57.47
C ILE A 7 -103.92 65.80 -57.16
N ILE A 8 -103.96 67.12 -57.37
CA ILE A 8 -102.83 68.01 -57.05
C ILE A 8 -102.60 68.07 -55.53
N ILE A 9 -103.66 68.09 -54.72
CA ILE A 9 -103.54 68.07 -53.25
C ILE A 9 -102.99 66.72 -52.75
N ALA A 10 -103.42 65.60 -53.33
CA ALA A 10 -102.91 64.27 -52.97
C ALA A 10 -101.43 64.08 -53.35
N THR A 11 -100.98 64.60 -54.51
CA THR A 11 -99.58 64.53 -54.92
C THR A 11 -98.69 65.44 -54.07
N VAL A 12 -99.18 66.61 -53.65
CA VAL A 12 -98.44 67.52 -52.75
C VAL A 12 -98.31 66.92 -51.35
N VAL A 13 -99.33 66.23 -50.82
CA VAL A 13 -99.25 65.55 -49.52
C VAL A 13 -98.31 64.32 -49.56
N ALA A 14 -98.25 63.60 -50.68
CA ALA A 14 -97.31 62.49 -50.84
C ALA A 14 -95.84 62.95 -50.98
N VAL A 15 -95.60 64.08 -51.66
CA VAL A 15 -94.25 64.67 -51.79
C VAL A 15 -93.80 65.34 -50.48
N LEU A 16 -94.72 65.96 -49.73
CA LEU A 16 -94.41 66.52 -48.40
C LEU A 16 -94.21 65.42 -47.34
N GLY A 17 -94.99 64.31 -47.39
CA GLY A 17 -94.83 63.16 -46.50
C GLY A 17 -93.55 62.36 -46.74
N GLY A 18 -93.16 62.17 -48.01
CA GLY A 18 -91.90 61.52 -48.39
C GLY A 18 -90.65 62.36 -48.07
N GLY A 19 -90.74 63.68 -48.22
CA GLY A 19 -89.68 64.62 -47.84
C GLY A 19 -89.46 64.71 -46.32
N SER A 20 -90.52 64.60 -45.52
CA SER A 20 -90.42 64.58 -44.04
C SER A 20 -89.85 63.27 -43.48
N TYR A 21 -90.05 62.13 -44.15
CA TYR A 21 -89.45 60.85 -43.72
C TYR A 21 -87.97 60.76 -44.08
N TYR A 22 -87.58 61.21 -45.28
CA TYR A 22 -86.17 61.21 -45.72
C TYR A 22 -85.35 62.32 -45.04
N GLY A 23 -85.98 63.46 -44.71
CA GLY A 23 -85.36 64.54 -43.93
C GLY A 23 -85.10 64.16 -42.48
N TYR A 24 -85.99 63.40 -41.84
CA TYR A 24 -85.78 62.92 -40.46
C TYR A 24 -84.66 61.89 -40.35
N SER A 25 -84.39 61.10 -41.40
CA SER A 25 -83.25 60.17 -41.43
C SER A 25 -81.91 60.78 -41.86
N TYR A 26 -81.90 62.02 -42.37
CA TYR A 26 -80.67 62.72 -42.82
C TYR A 26 -80.30 63.92 -41.93
N PHE A 27 -81.22 64.36 -41.05
CA PHE A 27 -81.03 65.41 -40.03
C PHE A 27 -81.20 64.89 -38.60
N LYS A 28 -81.00 63.59 -38.37
CA LYS A 28 -80.59 63.10 -37.06
C LYS A 28 -79.13 63.51 -36.90
N GLY A 29 -78.93 64.60 -36.17
CA GLY A 29 -77.63 65.23 -36.00
C GLY A 29 -76.54 64.22 -35.66
N GLU A 30 -75.31 64.58 -36.03
CA GLU A 30 -74.12 64.23 -35.25
C GLU A 30 -74.54 64.17 -33.79
N GLU A 31 -74.66 62.93 -33.29
CA GLU A 31 -74.53 62.70 -31.87
C GLU A 31 -73.22 63.42 -31.53
N VAL A 32 -73.31 64.44 -30.67
CA VAL A 32 -72.19 64.77 -29.81
C VAL A 32 -71.81 63.42 -29.24
N THR A 33 -70.73 62.85 -29.73
CA THR A 33 -70.06 61.75 -29.09
C THR A 33 -69.81 62.29 -27.70
N GLU A 34 -70.68 61.96 -26.74
CA GLU A 34 -70.27 61.93 -25.36
C GLU A 34 -68.94 61.19 -25.42
N GLU A 35 -67.86 61.88 -25.06
CA GLU A 35 -66.62 61.22 -24.75
C GLU A 35 -67.03 60.09 -23.82
N LYS A 36 -67.01 58.87 -24.37
CA LYS A 36 -67.05 57.64 -23.59
C LYS A 36 -66.06 57.94 -22.47
N PRO A 37 -66.45 57.94 -21.18
CA PRO A 37 -65.45 58.14 -20.14
C PRO A 37 -64.38 57.12 -20.48
N GLU A 38 -63.16 57.58 -20.76
CA GLU A 38 -62.04 56.67 -20.92
C GLU A 38 -62.13 55.76 -19.70
N GLU A 39 -62.45 54.48 -19.93
CA GLU A 39 -62.34 53.49 -18.87
C GLU A 39 -60.87 53.52 -18.52
N LYS A 40 -60.55 54.26 -17.43
CA LYS A 40 -59.18 54.48 -16.99
C LYS A 40 -58.51 53.11 -16.99
N PRO A 41 -57.33 52.97 -17.63
CA PRO A 41 -56.65 51.68 -17.69
C PRO A 41 -56.57 51.11 -16.28
N THR A 42 -57.24 49.98 -16.04
CA THR A 42 -57.20 49.30 -14.74
C THR A 42 -55.88 48.58 -14.64
N PHE A 43 -54.92 49.22 -13.97
CA PHE A 43 -53.63 48.60 -13.69
C PHE A 43 -53.78 47.55 -12.58
N PRO A 44 -53.18 46.37 -12.72
CA PRO A 44 -53.09 45.43 -11.60
C PRO A 44 -52.35 46.09 -10.45
N THR A 45 -52.85 45.89 -9.22
CA THR A 45 -52.24 46.45 -8.00
C THR A 45 -51.81 45.38 -7.03
N ALA A 46 -50.76 45.67 -6.28
CA ALA A 46 -50.30 44.89 -5.13
C ALA A 46 -50.42 45.73 -3.87
N ILE A 47 -50.68 45.09 -2.74
CA ILE A 47 -50.76 45.73 -1.43
C ILE A 47 -49.43 45.53 -0.72
N VAL A 48 -48.91 46.57 -0.07
CA VAL A 48 -47.76 46.46 0.82
C VAL A 48 -48.18 45.63 2.04
N GLU A 49 -47.70 44.41 2.12
CA GLU A 49 -48.00 43.50 3.23
C GLU A 49 -46.74 43.09 3.99
N ARG A 50 -46.92 42.53 5.18
CA ARG A 50 -45.83 41.90 5.92
C ARG A 50 -45.65 40.45 5.53
N GLY A 51 -44.40 40.06 5.35
CA GLY A 51 -44.04 38.66 5.19
C GLY A 51 -42.55 38.44 5.18
N ASP A 52 -42.17 37.22 4.87
CA ASP A 52 -40.76 36.86 4.75
C ASP A 52 -40.25 37.19 3.35
N VAL A 53 -39.01 37.68 3.28
CA VAL A 53 -38.28 37.93 2.04
C VAL A 53 -36.97 37.17 2.11
N LYS A 54 -36.70 36.34 1.09
CA LYS A 54 -35.47 35.57 0.97
C LYS A 54 -34.82 35.87 -0.37
N LYS A 55 -33.51 36.11 -0.34
CA LYS A 55 -32.66 36.05 -1.53
C LYS A 55 -32.02 34.68 -1.57
N THR A 56 -32.31 33.92 -2.62
CA THR A 56 -31.79 32.58 -2.82
C THR A 56 -30.94 32.50 -4.07
N ILE A 57 -30.00 31.56 -4.07
CA ILE A 57 -29.23 31.17 -5.25
C ILE A 57 -29.70 29.78 -5.61
N ASN A 58 -30.35 29.66 -6.76
CA ASN A 58 -30.82 28.38 -7.27
C ASN A 58 -29.68 27.64 -7.97
N SER A 59 -29.55 26.34 -7.68
CA SER A 59 -28.52 25.51 -8.29
C SER A 59 -28.96 24.05 -8.35
N ALA A 60 -28.78 23.44 -9.52
CA ALA A 60 -28.96 22.02 -9.72
C ALA A 60 -27.80 21.23 -9.10
N GLY A 61 -28.08 20.00 -8.69
CA GLY A 61 -27.07 19.17 -8.03
C GLY A 61 -27.45 17.71 -7.89
N THR A 62 -26.57 16.98 -7.21
CA THR A 62 -26.71 15.54 -6.98
C THR A 62 -26.54 15.18 -5.50
N VAL A 63 -27.24 14.15 -5.07
CA VAL A 63 -27.10 13.60 -3.73
C VAL A 63 -25.93 12.63 -3.67
N GLU A 64 -25.01 12.86 -2.74
CA GLU A 64 -23.84 12.04 -2.49
C GLU A 64 -23.81 11.48 -1.07
N ALA A 65 -23.39 10.23 -0.94
CA ALA A 65 -23.09 9.64 0.37
C ALA A 65 -21.81 10.30 0.92
N LYS A 66 -21.62 10.24 2.24
CA LYS A 66 -20.46 10.87 2.89
C LYS A 66 -19.12 10.34 2.39
N ALA A 67 -19.05 9.06 2.10
CA ALA A 67 -17.91 8.45 1.43
C ALA A 67 -18.38 7.28 0.57
N ARG A 68 -17.71 7.06 -0.55
CA ARG A 68 -17.93 5.93 -1.44
C ARG A 68 -16.58 5.40 -1.87
N GLU A 69 -16.28 4.16 -1.50
CA GLU A 69 -15.02 3.51 -1.82
C GLU A 69 -15.25 2.26 -2.66
N GLU A 70 -14.43 2.11 -3.69
CA GLU A 70 -14.42 0.97 -4.57
C GLU A 70 -13.32 0.01 -4.15
N VAL A 71 -13.69 -1.21 -3.78
CA VAL A 71 -12.74 -2.23 -3.36
C VAL A 71 -12.31 -3.04 -4.57
N LYS A 72 -11.04 -2.92 -4.93
CA LYS A 72 -10.41 -3.72 -5.97
C LYS A 72 -9.33 -4.61 -5.35
N PRO A 73 -9.29 -5.91 -5.67
CA PRO A 73 -8.25 -6.78 -5.19
C PRO A 73 -6.92 -6.41 -5.84
N GLU A 74 -5.88 -6.27 -5.02
CA GLU A 74 -4.52 -5.98 -5.50
C GLU A 74 -3.75 -7.26 -5.88
N LEU A 75 -4.20 -8.41 -5.37
CA LEU A 75 -3.63 -9.73 -5.67
C LEU A 75 -4.42 -10.41 -6.79
N SER A 76 -3.71 -10.96 -7.78
CA SER A 76 -4.32 -11.83 -8.80
C SER A 76 -4.59 -13.22 -8.23
N GLY A 77 -5.74 -13.80 -8.59
CA GLY A 77 -6.12 -15.14 -8.13
C GLY A 77 -7.63 -15.36 -8.20
N LYS A 78 -8.05 -16.58 -7.86
CA LYS A 78 -9.47 -16.91 -7.73
C LYS A 78 -9.95 -16.58 -6.33
N VAL A 79 -11.20 -16.12 -6.21
CA VAL A 79 -11.83 -15.91 -4.90
C VAL A 79 -12.03 -17.28 -4.24
N GLN A 80 -11.44 -17.46 -3.06
CA GLN A 80 -11.54 -18.69 -2.28
C GLN A 80 -12.83 -18.72 -1.45
N ARG A 81 -13.16 -17.60 -0.79
CA ARG A 81 -14.37 -17.49 0.02
C ARG A 81 -14.89 -16.07 0.08
N VAL A 82 -16.20 -15.90 0.02
CA VAL A 82 -16.88 -14.61 0.25
C VAL A 82 -17.49 -14.62 1.65
N LEU A 83 -17.12 -13.65 2.50
CA LEU A 83 -17.49 -13.60 3.92
C LEU A 83 -18.62 -12.61 4.23
N VAL A 84 -19.03 -11.82 3.23
CA VAL A 84 -20.03 -10.75 3.37
C VAL A 84 -21.12 -10.88 2.32
N LYS A 85 -22.20 -10.12 2.51
CA LYS A 85 -23.32 -10.04 1.56
C LYS A 85 -23.61 -8.59 1.19
N GLU A 86 -24.22 -8.40 0.03
CA GLU A 86 -24.75 -7.08 -0.35
C GLU A 86 -25.83 -6.63 0.66
N GLY A 87 -25.84 -5.33 0.97
CA GLY A 87 -26.67 -4.72 2.02
C GLY A 87 -26.11 -4.87 3.45
N GLN A 88 -25.05 -5.65 3.65
CA GLN A 88 -24.44 -5.81 4.97
C GLN A 88 -23.62 -4.57 5.37
N SER A 89 -23.73 -4.19 6.65
CA SER A 89 -22.84 -3.19 7.25
C SER A 89 -21.51 -3.82 7.66
N VAL A 90 -20.41 -3.13 7.35
CA VAL A 90 -19.04 -3.54 7.68
C VAL A 90 -18.26 -2.38 8.30
N LYS A 91 -17.26 -2.72 9.10
CA LYS A 91 -16.29 -1.76 9.65
C LYS A 91 -15.03 -1.75 8.79
N LYS A 92 -14.32 -0.62 8.81
CA LYS A 92 -12.98 -0.54 8.21
C LYS A 92 -12.08 -1.67 8.74
N GLY A 93 -11.47 -2.41 7.83
CA GLY A 93 -10.62 -3.57 8.12
C GLY A 93 -11.34 -4.92 8.18
N ASP A 94 -12.69 -4.94 8.16
CA ASP A 94 -13.42 -6.20 8.08
C ASP A 94 -13.10 -6.94 6.78
N VAL A 95 -12.87 -8.24 6.86
CA VAL A 95 -12.55 -9.07 5.68
C VAL A 95 -13.83 -9.31 4.87
N LEU A 96 -13.80 -8.92 3.60
CA LEU A 96 -14.91 -9.08 2.67
C LEU A 96 -14.86 -10.46 2.00
N PHE A 97 -13.70 -10.80 1.46
CA PHE A 97 -13.47 -12.08 0.80
C PHE A 97 -11.98 -12.42 0.82
N THR A 98 -11.66 -13.70 0.62
CA THR A 98 -10.29 -14.19 0.52
C THR A 98 -9.98 -14.67 -0.89
N ILE A 99 -8.74 -14.49 -1.31
CA ILE A 99 -8.21 -14.95 -2.59
C ILE A 99 -7.32 -16.17 -2.33
N ASP A 100 -7.43 -17.17 -3.19
CA ASP A 100 -6.54 -18.32 -3.16
C ASP A 100 -5.10 -17.89 -3.46
N SER A 101 -4.24 -18.04 -2.46
CA SER A 101 -2.82 -17.67 -2.52
C SER A 101 -1.89 -18.88 -2.55
N SER A 102 -2.38 -20.06 -2.94
CA SER A 102 -1.60 -21.31 -2.92
C SER A 102 -0.31 -21.19 -3.75
N ASP A 103 -0.37 -20.59 -4.94
CA ASP A 103 0.81 -20.35 -5.79
C ASP A 103 1.82 -19.41 -5.14
N ALA A 104 1.34 -18.33 -4.51
CA ALA A 104 2.20 -17.39 -3.80
C ALA A 104 2.85 -18.03 -2.56
N GLN A 105 2.15 -18.94 -1.86
CA GLN A 105 2.72 -19.69 -0.75
C GLN A 105 3.84 -20.62 -1.21
N LEU A 106 3.69 -21.27 -2.38
CA LEU A 106 4.76 -22.07 -2.98
C LEU A 106 5.98 -21.22 -3.34
N GLU A 107 5.80 -19.98 -3.79
CA GLU A 107 6.90 -19.05 -4.02
C GLU A 107 7.64 -18.68 -2.73
N ILE A 108 6.93 -18.45 -1.61
CA ILE A 108 7.56 -18.22 -0.31
C ILE A 108 8.38 -19.43 0.12
N GLN A 109 7.87 -20.65 -0.04
CA GLN A 109 8.63 -21.86 0.31
C GLN A 109 9.92 -21.98 -0.51
N LYS A 110 9.90 -21.62 -1.80
CA LYS A 110 11.11 -21.56 -2.62
C LYS A 110 12.10 -20.52 -2.11
N LEU A 111 11.64 -19.31 -1.77
CA LEU A 111 12.48 -18.26 -1.19
C LEU A 111 13.08 -18.66 0.16
N GLU A 112 12.33 -19.39 1.00
CA GLU A 112 12.83 -19.92 2.26
C GLU A 112 13.95 -20.95 2.04
N LEU A 113 13.83 -21.82 1.03
CA LEU A 113 14.91 -22.74 0.64
C LEU A 113 16.16 -21.99 0.16
N ASP A 114 16.00 -20.93 -0.61
CA ASP A 114 17.12 -20.11 -1.08
C ASP A 114 17.81 -19.37 0.07
N ILE A 115 17.05 -18.87 1.06
CA ILE A 115 17.60 -18.31 2.30
C ILE A 115 18.40 -19.37 3.07
N VAL A 116 17.89 -20.60 3.19
CA VAL A 116 18.61 -21.70 3.86
C VAL A 116 19.92 -22.01 3.15
N LYS A 117 19.93 -22.08 1.81
CA LYS A 117 21.16 -22.27 1.02
C LYS A 117 22.14 -21.12 1.24
N ALA A 118 21.69 -19.87 1.13
CA ALA A 118 22.53 -18.69 1.34
C ALA A 118 23.13 -18.64 2.76
N LYS A 119 22.35 -19.00 3.79
CA LYS A 119 22.83 -19.12 5.17
C LYS A 119 23.89 -20.20 5.33
N LYS A 120 23.72 -21.34 4.65
CA LYS A 120 24.70 -22.44 4.67
C LYS A 120 26.03 -21.98 4.06
N GLU A 121 26.01 -21.39 2.86
CA GLU A 121 27.21 -20.86 2.19
C GLU A 121 27.92 -19.80 3.05
N LEU A 122 27.14 -18.89 3.65
CA LEU A 122 27.67 -17.87 4.55
C LEU A 122 28.29 -18.46 5.82
N SER A 123 27.70 -19.54 6.37
CA SER A 123 28.28 -20.27 7.50
C SER A 123 29.61 -20.93 7.11
N GLU A 124 29.71 -21.51 5.92
CA GLU A 124 30.95 -22.12 5.43
C GLU A 124 32.08 -21.08 5.31
N ILE A 125 31.77 -19.87 4.82
CA ILE A 125 32.73 -18.77 4.75
C ILE A 125 33.11 -18.26 6.15
N LYS A 126 32.15 -18.12 7.08
CA LYS A 126 32.43 -17.70 8.46
C LYS A 126 33.28 -18.69 9.26
N GLN A 127 33.30 -19.96 8.85
CA GLN A 127 34.14 -20.99 9.44
C GLN A 127 35.55 -21.06 8.84
N LYS A 128 35.84 -20.28 7.78
CA LYS A 128 37.21 -20.13 7.27
C LYS A 128 38.09 -19.55 8.37
N LYS A 129 39.21 -20.23 8.66
CA LYS A 129 40.19 -19.80 9.64
C LYS A 129 41.16 -18.84 8.98
N ASP A 130 41.68 -17.89 9.74
CA ASP A 130 42.73 -16.96 9.29
C ASP A 130 44.12 -17.62 9.23
N LYS A 131 44.27 -18.77 9.87
CA LYS A 131 45.52 -19.52 9.96
C LYS A 131 45.29 -21.01 10.12
N ILE A 132 46.27 -21.77 9.66
CA ILE A 132 46.37 -23.21 9.91
C ILE A 132 47.47 -23.41 10.95
N THR A 133 47.16 -24.15 12.01
CA THR A 133 48.07 -24.40 13.13
C THR A 133 48.40 -25.88 13.25
N SER A 134 49.58 -26.21 13.77
CA SER A 134 49.95 -27.58 14.04
C SER A 134 49.10 -28.20 15.15
N THR A 135 48.55 -29.37 14.93
CA THR A 135 47.84 -30.15 15.95
C THR A 135 48.78 -31.08 16.74
N LYS A 136 50.01 -31.26 16.25
CA LYS A 136 51.03 -32.15 16.82
C LYS A 136 52.37 -31.43 16.93
N GLU A 137 53.25 -31.92 17.80
CA GLU A 137 54.63 -31.47 17.85
C GLU A 137 55.53 -32.37 16.99
N GLY A 138 56.59 -31.81 16.42
CA GLY A 138 57.54 -32.57 15.60
C GLY A 138 58.39 -31.68 14.71
N LYS A 139 59.26 -32.30 13.93
CA LYS A 139 60.07 -31.64 12.91
C LYS A 139 59.39 -31.74 11.55
N VAL A 140 59.35 -30.65 10.79
CA VAL A 140 58.77 -30.61 9.45
C VAL A 140 59.61 -31.44 8.49
N VAL A 141 59.02 -32.51 7.96
CA VAL A 141 59.65 -33.36 6.94
C VAL A 141 59.40 -32.79 5.56
N GLU A 142 58.14 -32.39 5.33
CA GLU A 142 57.67 -31.94 4.03
C GLU A 142 56.51 -30.96 4.21
N VAL A 143 56.52 -29.89 3.41
CA VAL A 143 55.42 -28.94 3.26
C VAL A 143 54.77 -29.25 1.92
N LEU A 144 53.49 -29.58 1.91
CA LEU A 144 52.76 -30.10 0.75
C LEU A 144 51.93 -29.04 0.02
N VAL A 145 51.93 -27.80 0.51
CA VAL A 145 51.18 -26.69 -0.07
C VAL A 145 52.02 -25.44 -0.20
N GLU A 146 51.71 -24.65 -1.22
CA GLU A 146 52.46 -23.44 -1.58
C GLU A 146 51.61 -22.17 -1.42
N GLU A 147 52.27 -21.01 -1.41
CA GLU A 147 51.58 -19.72 -1.44
C GLU A 147 50.72 -19.58 -2.69
N GLY A 148 49.49 -19.11 -2.52
CA GLY A 148 48.52 -18.96 -3.60
C GLY A 148 47.71 -20.21 -3.94
N GLN A 149 47.97 -21.36 -3.30
CA GLN A 149 47.21 -22.60 -3.51
C GLN A 149 45.92 -22.63 -2.66
N ASP A 150 44.82 -23.14 -3.24
CA ASP A 150 43.58 -23.43 -2.53
C ASP A 150 43.66 -24.78 -1.79
N VAL A 151 43.22 -24.78 -0.53
CA VAL A 151 43.18 -25.99 0.32
C VAL A 151 41.77 -26.33 0.80
N ARG A 152 41.56 -27.62 1.07
CA ARG A 152 40.33 -28.17 1.66
C ARG A 152 40.61 -28.72 3.08
N PRO A 153 39.60 -28.83 3.96
CA PRO A 153 39.80 -29.24 5.34
C PRO A 153 40.50 -30.58 5.55
N ASP A 154 40.30 -31.52 4.62
CA ASP A 154 40.85 -32.89 4.61
C ASP A 154 42.21 -33.00 3.89
N GLN A 155 42.70 -31.92 3.29
CA GLN A 155 43.99 -31.92 2.60
C GLN A 155 45.14 -31.91 3.60
N VAL A 156 46.11 -32.80 3.42
CA VAL A 156 47.37 -32.79 4.17
C VAL A 156 48.21 -31.62 3.69
N VAL A 157 48.61 -30.74 4.62
CA VAL A 157 49.39 -29.53 4.32
C VAL A 157 50.85 -29.63 4.77
N VAL A 158 51.10 -30.40 5.83
CA VAL A 158 52.45 -30.61 6.38
C VAL A 158 52.56 -32.04 6.90
N LYS A 159 53.71 -32.65 6.66
CA LYS A 159 54.13 -33.91 7.29
C LYS A 159 55.19 -33.63 8.33
N LEU A 160 54.97 -34.14 9.54
CA LEU A 160 55.88 -34.02 10.68
C LEU A 160 56.48 -35.39 11.03
N ALA A 161 57.72 -35.41 11.47
CA ALA A 161 58.32 -36.57 12.11
C ALA A 161 58.66 -36.23 13.55
N ASN A 162 58.42 -37.17 14.46
CA ASN A 162 58.92 -37.04 15.83
C ASN A 162 60.41 -37.41 15.84
N THR A 163 61.29 -36.41 15.92
CA THR A 163 62.74 -36.63 15.89
C THR A 163 63.35 -36.97 17.25
N ASP A 164 62.56 -36.90 18.31
CA ASP A 164 63.00 -37.30 19.66
C ASP A 164 63.00 -38.82 19.83
N TYR A 165 62.43 -39.55 18.87
CA TYR A 165 62.32 -41.01 18.90
C TYR A 165 62.79 -41.62 17.58
N LEU A 166 63.28 -42.86 17.67
CA LEU A 166 63.52 -43.74 16.54
C LEU A 166 62.60 -44.96 16.68
N LYS A 167 62.12 -45.46 15.55
CA LYS A 167 61.33 -46.68 15.47
C LYS A 167 62.25 -47.85 15.17
N ILE A 168 62.06 -48.97 15.86
CA ILE A 168 62.65 -50.25 15.51
C ILE A 168 61.57 -51.31 15.54
N VAL A 169 61.62 -52.27 14.62
CA VAL A 169 60.62 -53.33 14.51
C VAL A 169 61.28 -54.64 14.86
N GLY A 170 60.90 -55.26 15.99
CA GLY A 170 61.36 -56.58 16.37
C GLY A 170 60.47 -57.67 15.78
N GLN A 171 61.06 -58.72 15.23
CA GLN A 171 60.32 -59.88 14.69
C GLN A 171 60.28 -61.02 15.69
N PHE A 172 59.07 -61.49 16.01
CA PHE A 172 58.82 -62.52 17.02
C PHE A 172 57.93 -63.65 16.47
N THR A 173 57.97 -64.81 17.10
CA THR A 173 56.99 -65.87 16.82
C THR A 173 55.60 -65.50 17.34
N ALA A 174 54.57 -66.23 16.89
CA ALA A 174 53.21 -66.06 17.41
C ALA A 174 53.12 -66.19 18.94
N TYR A 175 53.83 -67.16 19.54
CA TYR A 175 53.81 -67.35 20.99
C TYR A 175 54.48 -66.20 21.75
N GLU A 176 55.56 -65.66 21.20
CA GLU A 176 56.32 -64.57 21.81
C GLU A 176 55.58 -63.23 21.66
N SER A 177 54.94 -62.99 20.50
CA SER A 177 54.21 -61.74 20.24
C SER A 177 53.01 -61.56 21.19
N GLU A 178 52.38 -62.66 21.63
CA GLU A 178 51.34 -62.66 22.68
C GLU A 178 51.80 -62.07 24.01
N ARG A 179 53.12 -62.06 24.29
CA ARG A 179 53.71 -61.49 25.51
C ARG A 179 53.94 -59.97 25.45
N PHE A 180 53.76 -59.38 24.27
CA PHE A 180 53.84 -57.93 24.08
C PHE A 180 52.46 -57.30 24.11
N SER A 181 52.35 -56.15 24.76
CA SER A 181 51.18 -55.27 24.77
C SER A 181 51.60 -53.85 24.41
N VAL A 182 50.73 -53.11 23.73
CA VAL A 182 50.98 -51.69 23.44
C VAL A 182 51.14 -50.93 24.76
N GLY A 183 52.16 -50.07 24.85
CA GLY A 183 52.55 -49.34 26.05
C GLY A 183 53.55 -50.07 26.97
N GLN A 184 53.87 -51.33 26.67
CA GLN A 184 54.85 -52.11 27.44
C GLN A 184 56.26 -51.56 27.25
N LYS A 185 57.01 -51.46 28.37
CA LYS A 185 58.43 -51.10 28.34
C LYS A 185 59.26 -52.30 27.95
N VAL A 186 60.18 -52.09 27.03
CA VAL A 186 61.09 -53.09 26.50
C VAL A 186 62.51 -52.51 26.49
N LYS A 187 63.50 -53.39 26.37
CA LYS A 187 64.90 -52.99 26.17
C LYS A 187 65.24 -53.19 24.70
N VAL A 188 65.97 -52.27 24.10
CA VAL A 188 66.54 -52.46 22.76
C VAL A 188 68.05 -52.53 22.89
N PHE A 189 68.62 -53.67 22.52
CA PHE A 189 70.07 -53.89 22.52
C PHE A 189 70.67 -53.33 21.23
N ILE A 190 71.78 -52.61 21.37
CA ILE A 190 72.49 -51.99 20.25
C ILE A 190 73.88 -52.62 20.17
N PRO A 191 74.13 -53.56 19.23
CA PRO A 191 75.37 -54.35 19.20
C PRO A 191 76.64 -53.50 19.06
N THR A 192 76.58 -52.43 18.27
CA THR A 192 77.74 -51.56 17.98
C THR A 192 78.26 -50.83 19.22
N SER A 193 77.36 -50.49 20.15
CA SER A 193 77.71 -49.80 21.40
C SER A 193 77.62 -50.70 22.64
N MET A 194 77.21 -51.96 22.46
CA MET A 194 76.93 -52.93 23.52
C MET A 194 76.04 -52.36 24.65
N TYR A 195 75.11 -51.47 24.31
CA TYR A 195 74.27 -50.75 25.27
C TYR A 195 72.78 -51.08 25.07
N PHE A 196 72.01 -50.98 26.16
CA PHE A 196 70.56 -51.15 26.14
C PHE A 196 69.86 -49.81 26.32
N VAL A 197 68.89 -49.54 25.47
CA VAL A 197 68.02 -48.37 25.59
C VAL A 197 66.60 -48.78 25.89
N ASP A 198 65.91 -47.93 26.65
CA ASP A 198 64.49 -48.13 26.93
C ASP A 198 63.66 -47.81 25.69
N GLY A 199 62.78 -48.74 25.34
CA GLY A 199 61.78 -48.59 24.30
C GLY A 199 60.37 -48.81 24.85
N VAL A 200 59.38 -48.31 24.13
CA VAL A 200 57.96 -48.55 24.40
C VAL A 200 57.33 -49.17 23.17
N VAL A 201 56.61 -50.28 23.36
CA VAL A 201 55.86 -50.95 22.29
C VAL A 201 54.72 -50.05 21.84
N THR A 202 54.68 -49.71 20.55
CA THR A 202 53.62 -48.88 19.95
C THR A 202 52.63 -49.70 19.16
N LYS A 203 53.05 -50.84 18.62
CA LYS A 203 52.19 -51.72 17.82
C LYS A 203 52.68 -53.15 17.90
N VAL A 204 51.73 -54.08 17.92
CA VAL A 204 51.99 -55.52 17.85
C VAL A 204 51.14 -56.06 16.72
N ASP A 205 51.77 -56.59 15.68
CA ASP A 205 51.08 -57.30 14.62
C ASP A 205 50.52 -58.61 15.15
N ARG A 206 49.19 -58.71 15.22
CA ARG A 206 48.48 -59.92 15.67
C ARG A 206 48.13 -60.86 14.52
N ILE A 207 48.28 -60.43 13.28
CA ILE A 207 47.95 -61.23 12.10
C ILE A 207 49.17 -62.05 11.70
N GLY A 208 50.34 -61.40 11.64
CA GLY A 208 51.60 -62.03 11.30
C GLY A 208 51.71 -62.43 9.82
N GLN A 209 52.91 -62.82 9.42
CA GLN A 209 53.24 -63.27 8.07
C GLN A 209 53.87 -64.65 8.15
N LYS A 210 53.40 -65.59 7.32
CA LYS A 210 53.98 -66.93 7.26
C LYS A 210 55.23 -66.90 6.40
N VAL A 211 56.38 -67.19 7.02
CA VAL A 211 57.66 -67.30 6.31
C VAL A 211 58.06 -68.76 6.19
N GLU A 212 58.40 -69.17 4.98
CA GLU A 212 58.76 -70.54 4.64
C GLU A 212 59.98 -71.00 5.46
N GLY A 213 59.86 -72.15 6.12
CA GLY A 213 60.89 -72.69 7.02
C GLY A 213 60.98 -72.07 8.42
N ILE A 214 60.27 -70.97 8.69
CA ILE A 214 60.45 -70.16 9.93
C ILE A 214 59.17 -70.08 10.78
N GLY A 215 58.00 -70.30 10.17
CA GLY A 215 56.69 -70.22 10.83
C GLY A 215 56.05 -68.83 10.71
N GLY A 216 55.04 -68.53 11.53
CA GLY A 216 54.42 -67.21 11.59
C GLY A 216 55.32 -66.20 12.31
N ILE A 217 55.67 -65.11 11.63
CA ILE A 217 56.43 -63.98 12.15
C ILE A 217 55.48 -62.81 12.40
N HIS A 218 55.66 -62.15 13.53
CA HIS A 218 54.86 -61.01 13.96
C HIS A 218 55.79 -59.83 14.27
N ASP A 219 55.48 -58.69 13.68
CA ASP A 219 56.21 -57.44 13.90
C ASP A 219 55.76 -56.76 15.20
N VAL A 220 56.72 -56.38 16.03
CA VAL A 220 56.52 -55.57 17.23
C VAL A 220 57.24 -54.25 17.03
N GLU A 221 56.50 -53.18 16.81
CA GLU A 221 57.05 -51.84 16.65
C GLU A 221 57.32 -51.22 18.02
N VAL A 222 58.53 -50.68 18.17
CA VAL A 222 59.02 -50.06 19.41
C VAL A 222 59.54 -48.67 19.09
N LEU A 223 59.06 -47.68 19.85
CA LEU A 223 59.66 -46.35 19.86
C LEU A 223 60.71 -46.26 20.96
N VAL A 224 61.91 -45.86 20.57
CA VAL A 224 63.05 -45.63 21.44
C VAL A 224 63.34 -44.14 21.47
N LYS A 225 63.40 -43.54 22.65
CA LYS A 225 63.79 -42.13 22.78
C LYS A 225 65.25 -42.00 22.36
N LYS A 226 65.54 -41.20 21.34
CA LYS A 226 66.87 -41.04 20.74
C LYS A 226 67.88 -40.53 21.79
N PRO A 227 68.79 -41.37 22.29
CA PRO A 227 69.97 -40.92 23.01
C PRO A 227 70.98 -40.38 21.99
N GLY A 228 71.91 -39.50 22.40
CA GLY A 228 72.86 -38.83 21.51
C GLY A 228 73.84 -39.74 20.73
N ALA A 229 73.69 -41.06 20.77
CA ALA A 229 74.57 -42.05 20.14
C ALA A 229 73.85 -43.04 19.19
N ILE A 230 72.56 -42.87 18.90
CA ILE A 230 71.81 -43.73 17.95
C ILE A 230 71.42 -42.94 16.71
N TYR A 231 71.68 -43.52 15.53
CA TYR A 231 71.38 -42.96 14.22
C TYR A 231 70.37 -43.84 13.46
N VAL A 232 69.69 -43.23 12.48
CA VAL A 232 68.89 -43.98 11.51
C VAL A 232 69.82 -44.90 10.73
N GLY A 233 69.43 -46.17 10.57
CA GLY A 233 70.24 -47.22 9.95
C GLY A 233 71.11 -48.02 10.93
N ASP A 234 71.24 -47.61 12.20
CA ASP A 234 71.90 -48.44 13.21
C ASP A 234 71.07 -49.71 13.45
N MET A 235 71.74 -50.85 13.66
CA MET A 235 71.09 -52.12 13.93
C MET A 235 70.76 -52.28 15.42
N GLY A 236 69.61 -52.84 15.74
CA GLY A 236 69.23 -53.17 17.11
C GLY A 236 68.37 -54.42 17.23
N GLU A 237 68.22 -54.91 18.46
CA GLU A 237 67.39 -56.06 18.81
C GLU A 237 66.40 -55.68 19.91
N VAL A 238 65.12 -55.96 19.69
CA VAL A 238 64.09 -55.73 20.70
C VAL A 238 64.11 -56.89 21.70
N GLN A 239 64.16 -56.57 22.98
CA GLN A 239 64.22 -57.53 24.08
C GLN A 239 63.17 -57.23 25.15
N PHE A 240 62.54 -58.27 25.65
CA PHE A 240 61.58 -58.19 26.75
C PHE A 240 61.82 -59.33 27.75
N THR A 241 61.78 -59.02 29.04
CA THR A 241 61.84 -60.03 30.09
C THR A 241 60.50 -60.03 30.82
N ASP A 242 59.85 -61.19 30.88
CA ASP A 242 58.57 -61.33 31.59
C ASP A 242 58.75 -61.36 33.12
N ASP A 243 57.62 -61.44 33.83
CA ASP A 243 57.53 -61.50 35.29
C ASP A 243 58.18 -62.76 35.89
N LYS A 244 58.40 -63.79 35.08
CA LYS A 244 59.06 -65.05 35.47
C LYS A 244 60.56 -65.03 35.15
N GLY A 245 61.09 -63.94 34.61
CA GLY A 245 62.49 -63.79 34.26
C GLY A 245 62.88 -64.41 32.91
N LEU A 246 61.90 -64.81 32.08
CA LEU A 246 62.17 -65.36 30.75
C LEU A 246 62.43 -64.22 29.76
N LEU A 247 63.58 -64.28 29.08
CA LEU A 247 64.00 -63.29 28.09
C LEU A 247 63.51 -63.69 26.69
N TYR A 248 62.85 -62.75 26.02
CA TYR A 248 62.42 -62.82 24.64
C TYR A 248 63.22 -61.82 23.82
N VAL A 249 63.83 -62.27 22.73
CA VAL A 249 64.69 -61.45 21.86
C VAL A 249 64.16 -61.55 20.43
N SER A 250 64.14 -60.43 19.71
CA SER A 250 63.76 -60.40 18.31
C SER A 250 64.66 -61.32 17.49
N ARG A 251 64.07 -62.11 16.58
CA ARG A 251 64.80 -63.12 15.80
C ARG A 251 65.97 -62.58 14.99
N ASN A 252 65.83 -61.36 14.49
CA ASN A 252 66.81 -60.69 13.66
C ASN A 252 67.06 -59.27 14.19
N GLN A 253 68.25 -58.75 13.90
CA GLN A 253 68.54 -57.34 14.03
C GLN A 253 67.81 -56.55 12.94
N GLN A 254 67.25 -55.42 13.32
CA GLN A 254 66.53 -54.52 12.42
C GLN A 254 67.09 -53.11 12.56
N GLU A 255 67.05 -52.37 11.47
CA GLU A 255 67.54 -50.99 11.44
C GLU A 255 66.59 -50.06 12.19
N PHE A 256 67.16 -49.10 12.92
CA PHE A 256 66.41 -47.96 13.40
C PHE A 256 65.95 -47.10 12.23
N GLN A 257 64.66 -46.81 12.18
CA GLN A 257 64.01 -45.99 11.18
C GLN A 257 63.42 -44.75 11.84
N LEU A 258 63.10 -43.74 11.03
CA LEU A 258 62.27 -42.65 11.53
C LEU A 258 60.88 -43.20 11.90
N PRO A 259 60.25 -42.66 12.95
CA PRO A 259 58.84 -42.92 13.22
C PRO A 259 57.97 -42.56 12.02
N ASP A 260 56.78 -43.16 11.96
CA ASP A 260 55.81 -42.86 10.90
C ASP A 260 55.48 -41.37 10.86
N GLU A 261 55.34 -40.84 9.64
CA GLU A 261 55.02 -39.43 9.43
C GLU A 261 53.64 -39.10 9.99
N MET A 262 53.57 -38.00 10.72
CA MET A 262 52.35 -37.43 11.25
C MET A 262 51.83 -36.37 10.29
N GLU A 263 50.62 -36.58 9.79
CA GLU A 263 49.97 -35.64 8.89
C GLU A 263 49.25 -34.52 9.68
N ILE A 264 49.42 -33.30 9.20
CA ILE A 264 48.65 -32.12 9.59
C ILE A 264 47.70 -31.78 8.45
N LEU A 265 46.41 -31.78 8.75
CA LEU A 265 45.36 -31.38 7.81
C LEU A 265 45.12 -29.87 7.85
N ALA A 266 44.69 -29.28 6.75
CA ALA A 266 44.38 -27.86 6.68
C ALA A 266 43.28 -27.46 7.69
N GLY A 267 42.25 -28.31 7.85
CA GLY A 267 41.13 -28.06 8.77
C GLY A 267 40.33 -26.79 8.46
N THR A 268 40.46 -26.25 7.25
CA THR A 268 39.75 -25.06 6.75
C THR A 268 39.76 -25.01 5.21
N TYR A 269 38.92 -24.15 4.63
CA TYR A 269 38.90 -23.86 3.19
C TYR A 269 39.59 -22.53 2.91
N GLY A 270 40.25 -22.43 1.75
CA GLY A 270 40.66 -21.14 1.18
C GLY A 270 42.08 -21.16 0.64
N LYS A 271 42.54 -19.99 0.21
CA LYS A 271 43.86 -19.81 -0.38
C LYS A 271 44.92 -19.56 0.69
N ILE A 272 46.06 -20.24 0.56
CA ILE A 272 47.25 -19.97 1.39
C ILE A 272 47.82 -18.61 1.01
N GLY A 273 47.84 -17.67 1.95
CA GLY A 273 48.41 -16.33 1.74
C GLY A 273 49.91 -16.29 2.04
N LYS A 274 50.35 -17.02 3.08
CA LYS A 274 51.76 -17.10 3.47
C LYS A 274 52.10 -18.45 4.10
N VAL A 275 53.26 -19.00 3.75
CA VAL A 275 53.84 -20.20 4.38
C VAL A 275 54.85 -19.76 5.45
N ASP A 276 54.59 -20.10 6.72
CA ASP A 276 55.43 -19.67 7.86
C ASP A 276 56.43 -20.75 8.33
N VAL A 277 56.39 -21.95 7.73
CA VAL A 277 57.27 -23.07 8.07
C VAL A 277 58.01 -23.62 6.86
N LYS A 278 59.20 -24.17 7.09
CA LYS A 278 60.04 -24.79 6.08
C LYS A 278 60.45 -26.19 6.54
N LYS A 279 60.95 -26.97 5.60
CA LYS A 279 61.58 -28.27 5.89
C LYS A 279 62.64 -28.09 6.99
N ASP A 280 62.68 -29.05 7.91
CA ASP A 280 63.53 -29.10 9.10
C ASP A 280 63.17 -28.17 10.28
N ASP A 281 62.13 -27.33 10.16
CA ASP A 281 61.67 -26.54 11.30
C ASP A 281 61.05 -27.43 12.39
N VAL A 282 61.28 -27.07 13.66
CA VAL A 282 60.62 -27.73 14.80
C VAL A 282 59.34 -26.95 15.13
N VAL A 283 58.21 -27.63 15.11
CA VAL A 283 56.89 -27.05 15.39
C VAL A 283 56.29 -27.62 16.67
N LYS A 284 55.61 -26.76 17.43
CA LYS A 284 54.86 -27.15 18.64
C LYS A 284 53.36 -27.20 18.34
N VAL A 285 52.62 -27.91 19.21
CA VAL A 285 51.15 -27.88 19.19
C VAL A 285 50.66 -26.44 19.29
N GLY A 286 49.75 -26.05 18.38
CA GLY A 286 49.17 -24.71 18.29
C GLY A 286 50.01 -23.68 17.53
N GLN A 287 51.24 -24.01 17.12
CA GLN A 287 52.07 -23.11 16.32
C GLN A 287 51.44 -22.87 14.95
N GLN A 288 51.44 -21.62 14.49
CA GLN A 288 50.99 -21.26 13.15
C GLN A 288 51.95 -21.84 12.09
N LEU A 289 51.37 -22.53 11.11
CA LEU A 289 52.08 -23.10 9.97
C LEU A 289 51.85 -22.26 8.71
N PHE A 290 50.63 -21.77 8.53
CA PHE A 290 50.22 -20.96 7.38
C PHE A 290 49.29 -19.84 7.81
N LYS A 291 49.38 -18.71 7.10
CA LYS A 291 48.41 -17.62 7.15
C LYS A 291 47.54 -17.68 5.89
N MET A 292 46.23 -17.62 6.05
CA MET A 292 45.27 -17.66 4.96
C MET A 292 45.11 -16.28 4.31
N ASP A 293 44.82 -16.24 3.01
CA ASP A 293 44.42 -15.02 2.32
C ASP A 293 42.95 -14.70 2.66
N MET A 294 42.78 -13.66 3.48
CA MET A 294 41.48 -13.25 4.00
C MET A 294 40.86 -12.07 3.23
N GLU A 295 41.59 -11.42 2.33
CA GLU A 295 41.04 -10.28 1.57
C GLU A 295 39.97 -10.75 0.59
N ALA A 296 40.28 -11.80 -0.19
CA ALA A 296 39.31 -12.45 -1.06
C ALA A 296 38.12 -13.01 -0.28
N SER A 297 38.39 -13.62 0.89
CA SER A 297 37.36 -14.18 1.77
C SER A 297 36.45 -13.10 2.38
N GLY A 298 36.98 -11.90 2.66
CA GLY A 298 36.22 -10.77 3.20
C GLY A 298 35.26 -10.17 2.17
N MET A 299 35.70 -10.01 0.92
CA MET A 299 34.83 -9.58 -0.18
C MET A 299 33.74 -10.62 -0.47
N GLU A 300 34.11 -11.90 -0.50
CA GLU A 300 33.15 -13.01 -0.67
C GLU A 300 32.12 -13.05 0.47
N LEU A 301 32.56 -12.84 1.72
CA LEU A 301 31.66 -12.76 2.87
C LEU A 301 30.65 -11.62 2.73
N MET A 302 31.12 -10.42 2.34
CA MET A 302 30.27 -9.25 2.13
C MET A 302 29.26 -9.49 1.00
N GLU A 303 29.69 -10.10 -0.11
CA GLU A 303 28.82 -10.46 -1.23
C GLU A 303 27.71 -11.42 -0.78
N LYS A 304 28.06 -12.48 -0.03
CA LYS A 304 27.09 -13.45 0.48
C LYS A 304 26.16 -12.85 1.54
N GLU A 305 26.63 -11.93 2.37
CA GLU A 305 25.80 -11.18 3.32
C GLU A 305 24.78 -10.29 2.59
N LEU A 306 25.20 -9.60 1.53
CA LEU A 306 24.30 -8.81 0.68
C LEU A 306 23.30 -9.68 -0.06
N ALA A 307 23.71 -10.83 -0.58
CA ALA A 307 22.83 -11.80 -1.23
C ALA A 307 21.78 -12.36 -0.25
N LEU A 308 22.18 -12.71 0.98
CA LEU A 308 21.24 -13.14 2.01
C LEU A 308 20.25 -12.01 2.36
N LYS A 309 20.73 -10.77 2.50
CA LYS A 309 19.88 -9.62 2.78
C LYS A 309 18.88 -9.35 1.66
N SER A 310 19.28 -9.44 0.39
CA SER A 310 18.38 -9.26 -0.74
C SER A 310 17.33 -10.36 -0.81
N SER A 311 17.68 -11.64 -0.56
CA SER A 311 16.73 -12.74 -0.46
C SER A 311 15.72 -12.55 0.66
N LEU A 312 16.15 -12.06 1.83
CA LEU A 312 15.27 -11.76 2.96
C LEU A 312 14.27 -10.63 2.62
N LEU A 313 14.75 -9.55 1.99
CA LEU A 313 13.89 -8.45 1.55
C LEU A 313 12.87 -8.91 0.50
N ASN A 314 13.28 -9.75 -0.45
CA ASN A 314 12.38 -10.32 -1.44
C ASN A 314 11.29 -11.20 -0.78
N MET A 315 11.67 -12.05 0.18
CA MET A 315 10.70 -12.84 0.96
C MET A 315 9.73 -11.94 1.75
N GLU A 316 10.22 -10.87 2.35
CA GLU A 316 9.37 -9.92 3.09
C GLU A 316 8.37 -9.22 2.17
N GLN A 317 8.82 -8.76 0.99
CA GLN A 317 7.95 -8.18 -0.02
C GLN A 317 6.86 -9.18 -0.43
N LYS A 318 7.23 -10.44 -0.73
CA LYS A 318 6.28 -11.50 -1.08
C LYS A 318 5.30 -11.82 0.06
N LYS A 319 5.77 -11.81 1.31
CA LYS A 319 4.89 -11.98 2.49
C LYS A 319 3.86 -10.88 2.60
N ARG A 320 4.23 -9.62 2.33
CA ARG A 320 3.30 -8.49 2.29
C ARG A 320 2.30 -8.60 1.15
N GLU A 321 2.70 -9.10 -0.01
CA GLU A 321 1.77 -9.38 -1.12
C GLU A 321 0.75 -10.45 -0.74
N ILE A 322 1.16 -11.55 -0.07
CA ILE A 322 0.22 -12.58 0.39
C ILE A 322 -0.73 -12.04 1.45
N ALA A 323 -0.30 -11.15 2.34
CA ALA A 323 -1.21 -10.55 3.32
C ALA A 323 -2.40 -9.83 2.66
N LYS A 324 -2.26 -9.38 1.41
CA LYS A 324 -3.33 -8.79 0.59
C LYS A 324 -4.28 -9.83 -0.02
N ASN A 325 -4.11 -11.12 0.28
CA ASN A 325 -5.06 -12.17 -0.08
C ASN A 325 -6.39 -12.02 0.66
N GLN A 326 -6.39 -11.34 1.80
CA GLN A 326 -7.61 -10.93 2.51
C GLN A 326 -7.97 -9.53 2.02
N VAL A 327 -9.05 -9.45 1.25
CA VAL A 327 -9.55 -8.17 0.77
C VAL A 327 -10.46 -7.60 1.84
N THR A 328 -10.04 -6.48 2.42
CA THR A 328 -10.72 -5.83 3.56
C THR A 328 -11.46 -4.56 3.15
N ALA A 329 -12.45 -4.15 3.94
CA ALA A 329 -13.16 -2.90 3.78
C ALA A 329 -12.23 -1.67 4.03
N PRO A 330 -12.05 -0.73 3.08
CA PRO A 330 -11.24 0.47 3.28
C PRO A 330 -11.91 1.51 4.20
N ILE A 331 -13.25 1.50 4.29
CA ILE A 331 -14.07 2.36 5.14
C ILE A 331 -15.14 1.54 5.86
N SER A 332 -15.70 2.10 6.94
CA SER A 332 -16.92 1.59 7.55
C SER A 332 -18.13 2.07 6.74
N GLY A 333 -19.12 1.21 6.52
CA GLY A 333 -20.30 1.55 5.73
C GLY A 333 -21.12 0.33 5.34
N VAL A 334 -22.02 0.51 4.38
CA VAL A 334 -22.87 -0.56 3.83
C VAL A 334 -22.32 -1.00 2.48
N ILE A 335 -22.27 -2.31 2.25
CA ILE A 335 -21.89 -2.89 0.95
C ILE A 335 -23.06 -2.71 -0.02
N THR A 336 -22.90 -1.88 -1.04
CA THR A 336 -23.97 -1.56 -2.00
C THR A 336 -23.90 -2.34 -3.30
N LYS A 337 -22.74 -2.94 -3.60
CA LYS A 337 -22.54 -3.86 -4.72
C LYS A 337 -21.49 -4.88 -4.32
N LEU A 338 -21.72 -6.16 -4.60
CA LEU A 338 -20.75 -7.24 -4.42
C LEU A 338 -20.59 -8.01 -5.74
N GLY A 339 -19.50 -7.72 -6.46
CA GLY A 339 -19.23 -8.22 -7.81
C GLY A 339 -18.33 -9.45 -7.87
N VAL A 340 -18.20 -10.22 -6.79
CA VAL A 340 -17.32 -11.39 -6.69
C VAL A 340 -18.09 -12.66 -6.37
N LYS A 341 -17.63 -13.79 -6.91
CA LYS A 341 -18.15 -15.13 -6.64
C LYS A 341 -17.00 -16.08 -6.31
N GLU A 342 -17.27 -17.02 -5.41
CA GLU A 342 -16.31 -18.07 -5.07
C GLU A 342 -15.95 -18.90 -6.31
N GLY A 343 -14.66 -19.20 -6.46
CA GLY A 343 -14.11 -19.96 -7.59
C GLY A 343 -13.79 -19.14 -8.85
N GLU A 344 -14.25 -17.89 -8.94
CA GLU A 344 -14.00 -17.00 -10.09
C GLU A 344 -12.86 -16.02 -9.78
N ALA A 345 -12.15 -15.59 -10.83
CA ALA A 345 -11.19 -14.50 -10.70
C ALA A 345 -11.94 -13.16 -10.70
N PRO A 346 -11.58 -12.20 -9.85
CA PRO A 346 -12.14 -10.86 -9.90
C PRO A 346 -11.93 -10.23 -11.29
N GLY A 347 -12.97 -9.59 -11.83
CA GLY A 347 -12.91 -8.89 -13.11
C GLY A 347 -12.23 -7.52 -13.03
N SER A 348 -12.40 -6.71 -14.08
CA SER A 348 -11.95 -5.31 -14.11
C SER A 348 -12.85 -4.36 -13.30
N GLU A 349 -14.08 -4.77 -13.03
CA GLU A 349 -15.00 -4.03 -12.16
C GLU A 349 -14.59 -4.13 -10.69
N PRO A 350 -14.95 -3.13 -9.86
CA PRO A 350 -14.79 -3.22 -8.41
C PRO A 350 -15.43 -4.49 -7.85
N ALA A 351 -14.68 -5.20 -7.00
CA ALA A 351 -15.15 -6.41 -6.34
C ALA A 351 -16.25 -6.11 -5.31
N ALA A 352 -16.15 -4.96 -4.64
CA ALA A 352 -17.21 -4.44 -3.79
C ALA A 352 -17.26 -2.92 -3.85
N ILE A 353 -18.42 -2.35 -3.54
CA ILE A 353 -18.58 -0.90 -3.33
C ILE A 353 -19.14 -0.71 -1.94
N ILE A 354 -18.48 0.13 -1.14
CA ILE A 354 -18.88 0.43 0.23
C ILE A 354 -19.22 1.91 0.32
N MET A 355 -20.36 2.22 0.92
CA MET A 355 -20.80 3.61 1.14
C MET A 355 -20.99 3.90 2.63
N ASP A 356 -20.41 5.02 3.09
CA ASP A 356 -20.76 5.61 4.39
C ASP A 356 -22.03 6.47 4.20
N THR A 357 -23.16 5.95 4.66
CA THR A 357 -24.48 6.61 4.59
C THR A 357 -24.87 7.30 5.90
N THR A 358 -23.93 7.50 6.84
CA THR A 358 -24.21 8.16 8.14
C THR A 358 -24.61 9.62 8.00
N SER A 359 -24.09 10.30 6.97
CA SER A 359 -24.53 11.62 6.53
C SER A 359 -24.70 11.59 5.01
N VAL A 360 -25.60 12.43 4.52
CA VAL A 360 -25.87 12.59 3.10
C VAL A 360 -25.67 14.04 2.73
N TYR A 361 -25.02 14.29 1.60
CA TYR A 361 -24.76 15.62 1.09
C TYR A 361 -25.50 15.83 -0.23
N PHE A 362 -25.99 17.03 -0.45
CA PHE A 362 -26.37 17.51 -1.77
C PHE A 362 -25.25 18.39 -2.31
N VAL A 363 -24.72 18.03 -3.47
CA VAL A 363 -23.62 18.74 -4.12
C VAL A 363 -24.23 19.66 -5.17
N ALA A 364 -24.39 20.93 -4.80
CA ALA A 364 -24.95 21.97 -5.66
C ALA A 364 -23.87 22.52 -6.61
N ALA A 365 -24.16 22.56 -7.90
CA ALA A 365 -23.29 23.09 -8.94
C ALA A 365 -23.55 24.60 -9.14
N VAL A 366 -22.89 25.42 -8.31
CA VAL A 366 -23.11 26.88 -8.26
C VAL A 366 -22.23 27.60 -9.29
N GLY A 367 -22.75 28.64 -9.94
CA GLY A 367 -21.99 29.46 -10.89
C GLY A 367 -20.89 30.31 -10.23
N GLU A 368 -19.83 30.61 -10.98
CA GLU A 368 -18.68 31.40 -10.49
C GLU A 368 -19.06 32.76 -9.89
N LEU A 369 -20.05 33.46 -10.47
CA LEU A 369 -20.48 34.79 -10.02
C LEU A 369 -21.17 34.77 -8.65
N ASP A 370 -21.76 33.63 -8.29
CA ASP A 370 -22.59 33.46 -7.10
C ASP A 370 -21.78 33.03 -5.87
N ILE A 371 -20.64 32.39 -6.08
CA ILE A 371 -19.78 31.84 -5.01
C ILE A 371 -19.38 32.87 -3.94
N PRO A 372 -19.01 34.13 -4.26
CA PRO A 372 -18.67 35.11 -3.24
C PRO A 372 -19.78 35.40 -2.21
N ALA A 373 -21.05 35.20 -2.59
CA ALA A 373 -22.19 35.39 -1.70
C ALA A 373 -22.47 34.20 -0.77
N ILE A 374 -21.92 33.02 -1.09
CA ILE A 374 -22.16 31.79 -0.34
C ILE A 374 -21.16 31.65 0.80
N LYS A 375 -21.67 31.31 1.99
CA LYS A 375 -20.88 31.12 3.21
C LYS A 375 -21.25 29.81 3.89
N ILE A 376 -20.24 29.18 4.50
CA ILE A 376 -20.45 28.00 5.34
C ILE A 376 -21.47 28.34 6.44
N GLY A 377 -22.45 27.46 6.59
CA GLY A 377 -23.49 27.54 7.60
C GLY A 377 -24.81 28.16 7.14
N GLN A 378 -24.90 28.63 5.89
CA GLN A 378 -26.18 29.07 5.31
C GLN A 378 -27.18 27.91 5.21
N ASN A 379 -28.46 28.23 5.41
CA ASN A 379 -29.56 27.30 5.25
C ASN A 379 -29.85 27.11 3.76
N VAL A 380 -30.22 25.89 3.38
CA VAL A 380 -30.53 25.52 2.00
C VAL A 380 -31.82 24.72 1.99
N ASP A 381 -32.71 25.05 1.06
CA ASP A 381 -33.89 24.26 0.77
C ASP A 381 -33.57 23.39 -0.46
N VAL A 382 -33.60 22.06 -0.31
CA VAL A 382 -33.20 21.11 -1.36
C VAL A 382 -34.40 20.31 -1.86
N TYR A 383 -34.66 20.37 -3.16
CA TYR A 383 -35.77 19.70 -3.83
C TYR A 383 -35.23 18.51 -4.63
N VAL A 384 -35.30 17.32 -4.05
CA VAL A 384 -34.89 16.10 -4.73
C VAL A 384 -36.05 15.58 -5.58
N TYR A 385 -35.89 15.52 -6.90
CA TYR A 385 -36.99 15.23 -7.84
C TYR A 385 -37.74 13.92 -7.54
N ALA A 386 -37.03 12.92 -7.03
CA ALA A 386 -37.61 11.62 -6.67
C ALA A 386 -38.64 11.69 -5.54
N PHE A 387 -38.67 12.77 -4.75
CA PHE A 387 -39.54 12.96 -3.60
C PHE A 387 -40.63 14.04 -3.83
N GLY A 388 -40.73 14.59 -5.05
CA GLY A 388 -41.74 15.59 -5.39
C GLY A 388 -41.26 17.02 -5.14
N THR A 389 -42.16 17.88 -4.63
CA THR A 389 -41.95 19.34 -4.52
C THR A 389 -41.66 19.81 -3.10
N GLU A 390 -41.66 18.92 -2.10
CA GLU A 390 -41.35 19.31 -0.72
C GLU A 390 -39.83 19.50 -0.53
N PRO A 391 -39.39 20.62 0.06
CA PRO A 391 -37.97 20.86 0.30
C PRO A 391 -37.46 20.10 1.53
N PHE A 392 -36.31 19.46 1.38
CA PHE A 392 -35.49 19.00 2.50
C PHE A 392 -34.60 20.12 3.00
N LYS A 393 -34.51 20.26 4.32
CA LYS A 393 -33.64 21.26 4.95
C LYS A 393 -32.20 20.77 4.95
N GLY A 394 -31.31 21.64 4.48
CA GLY A 394 -29.88 21.41 4.47
C GLY A 394 -29.09 22.63 4.95
N LYS A 395 -27.78 22.41 5.12
CA LYS A 395 -26.84 23.46 5.53
C LYS A 395 -25.55 23.38 4.73
N VAL A 396 -25.05 24.52 4.27
CA VAL A 396 -23.74 24.58 3.59
C VAL A 396 -22.64 24.19 4.57
N VAL A 397 -21.89 23.13 4.26
CA VAL A 397 -20.81 22.61 5.13
C VAL A 397 -19.43 22.72 4.49
N GLU A 398 -19.34 22.75 3.16
CA GLU A 398 -18.08 22.82 2.44
C GLU A 398 -18.21 23.71 1.21
N LEU A 399 -17.24 24.62 1.05
CA LEU A 399 -17.07 25.41 -0.16
C LEU A 399 -15.84 24.92 -0.93
N PRO A 400 -15.97 24.65 -2.23
CA PRO A 400 -14.86 24.17 -3.05
C PRO A 400 -13.83 25.29 -3.25
N LYS A 401 -12.56 24.91 -3.32
CA LYS A 401 -11.45 25.84 -3.63
C LYS A 401 -11.16 25.94 -5.13
N GLU A 402 -11.70 25.02 -5.91
CA GLU A 402 -11.47 24.89 -7.35
C GLU A 402 -12.82 24.68 -8.05
N GLY A 403 -13.02 25.41 -9.15
CA GLY A 403 -14.17 25.24 -10.03
C GLY A 403 -13.88 24.27 -11.16
N LYS A 404 -14.91 23.67 -11.74
CA LYS A 404 -14.85 22.84 -12.95
C LYS A 404 -15.51 23.57 -14.10
N LYS A 405 -14.91 23.47 -15.29
CA LYS A 405 -15.50 24.03 -16.50
C LYS A 405 -16.50 23.02 -17.09
N GLU A 406 -17.79 23.37 -17.08
CA GLU A 406 -18.89 22.59 -17.64
C GLU A 406 -19.60 23.46 -18.69
N ASP A 407 -19.75 22.95 -19.92
CA ASP A 407 -20.49 23.61 -21.01
C ASP A 407 -20.16 25.11 -21.25
N LYS A 408 -18.88 25.46 -21.08
CA LYS A 408 -18.27 26.82 -21.23
C LYS A 408 -18.43 27.75 -20.03
N GLU A 409 -19.11 27.35 -18.96
CA GLU A 409 -19.21 28.08 -17.70
C GLU A 409 -18.38 27.40 -16.61
N VAL A 410 -17.93 28.16 -15.61
CA VAL A 410 -17.22 27.62 -14.45
C VAL A 410 -18.23 27.40 -13.33
N ARG A 411 -18.32 26.16 -12.85
CA ARG A 411 -19.19 25.76 -11.74
C ARG A 411 -18.38 25.25 -10.57
N PHE A 412 -18.89 25.49 -9.37
CA PHE A 412 -18.28 25.15 -8.10
C PHE A 412 -19.22 24.21 -7.34
N ALA A 413 -18.71 23.04 -6.98
CA ALA A 413 -19.44 22.01 -6.24
C ALA A 413 -19.53 22.35 -4.74
N VAL A 414 -20.59 23.05 -4.34
CA VAL A 414 -20.88 23.40 -2.94
C VAL A 414 -21.55 22.21 -2.24
N LYS A 415 -21.00 21.74 -1.11
CA LYS A 415 -21.63 20.64 -0.35
C LYS A 415 -22.59 21.18 0.70
N VAL A 416 -23.80 20.66 0.64
CA VAL A 416 -24.89 20.93 1.57
C VAL A 416 -25.18 19.65 2.34
N GLU A 417 -25.02 19.63 3.66
CA GLU A 417 -25.44 18.50 4.49
C GLU A 417 -26.96 18.51 4.62
N LEU A 418 -27.62 17.40 4.27
CA LEU A 418 -29.05 17.22 4.44
C LEU A 418 -29.35 16.82 5.89
N LEU A 419 -30.22 17.59 6.56
CA LEU A 419 -30.53 17.41 7.98
C LEU A 419 -31.72 16.47 8.21
N ASP A 420 -32.57 16.34 7.19
CA ASP A 420 -33.77 15.51 7.27
C ASP A 420 -33.45 14.03 7.08
N LYS A 421 -34.16 13.19 7.85
CA LYS A 421 -34.02 11.73 7.78
C LYS A 421 -34.91 11.17 6.66
N ALA A 422 -34.36 11.12 5.45
CA ALA A 422 -34.93 10.34 4.35
C ALA A 422 -33.91 9.32 3.84
N GLU A 423 -34.39 8.23 3.23
CA GLU A 423 -33.55 7.24 2.56
C GLU A 423 -33.12 7.76 1.17
N PHE A 424 -32.23 8.74 1.17
CA PHE A 424 -31.63 9.24 -0.06
C PHE A 424 -30.74 8.17 -0.70
N LYS A 425 -30.82 8.05 -2.03
CA LYS A 425 -29.91 7.21 -2.81
C LYS A 425 -28.83 8.08 -3.43
N HIS A 426 -27.59 7.59 -3.37
CA HIS A 426 -26.47 8.20 -4.08
C HIS A 426 -26.81 8.35 -5.57
N GLY A 427 -26.54 9.53 -6.12
CA GLY A 427 -26.80 9.88 -7.52
C GLY A 427 -28.20 10.43 -7.82
N MET A 428 -29.09 10.57 -6.83
CA MET A 428 -30.35 11.31 -7.03
C MET A 428 -30.07 12.76 -7.43
N THR A 429 -30.87 13.31 -8.34
CA THR A 429 -30.77 14.70 -8.80
C THR A 429 -31.85 15.58 -8.19
N GLY A 430 -31.58 16.88 -8.15
CA GLY A 430 -32.54 17.86 -7.69
C GLY A 430 -32.04 19.29 -7.89
N ASP A 431 -32.80 20.22 -7.34
CA ASP A 431 -32.45 21.64 -7.25
C ASP A 431 -32.26 22.04 -5.79
N SER A 432 -31.56 23.14 -5.57
CA SER A 432 -31.34 23.70 -4.25
C SER A 432 -31.44 25.22 -4.29
N ASP A 433 -32.07 25.77 -3.26
CA ASP A 433 -32.17 27.21 -3.02
C ASP A 433 -31.33 27.56 -1.80
N ILE A 434 -30.13 28.10 -2.05
CA ILE A 434 -29.19 28.50 -1.01
C ILE A 434 -29.59 29.89 -0.52
N ILE A 435 -29.99 30.00 0.75
CA ILE A 435 -30.48 31.26 1.33
C ILE A 435 -29.29 32.15 1.70
N VAL A 436 -29.03 33.19 0.89
CA VAL A 436 -27.91 34.11 1.10
C VAL A 436 -28.27 35.34 1.92
N ALA A 437 -29.55 35.74 1.91
CA ALA A 437 -30.11 36.75 2.79
C ALA A 437 -31.57 36.43 3.11
N GLN A 438 -31.99 36.71 4.34
CA GLN A 438 -33.39 36.55 4.76
C GLN A 438 -33.77 37.66 5.74
N ALA A 439 -34.98 38.18 5.57
CA ALA A 439 -35.66 39.02 6.54
C ALA A 439 -37.04 38.42 6.80
N GLN A 440 -37.44 38.41 8.08
CA GLN A 440 -38.73 37.86 8.52
C GLN A 440 -39.65 38.99 8.93
N ASN A 441 -40.94 38.85 8.60
CA ASN A 441 -41.99 39.79 9.00
C ASN A 441 -41.69 41.27 8.62
N VAL A 442 -41.18 41.49 7.41
CA VAL A 442 -40.86 42.82 6.85
C VAL A 442 -41.92 43.27 5.86
N LEU A 443 -42.04 44.58 5.62
CA LEU A 443 -42.86 45.08 4.52
C LEU A 443 -42.25 44.59 3.22
N ARG A 444 -43.09 44.06 2.33
CA ARG A 444 -42.64 43.50 1.06
C ARG A 444 -43.62 43.84 -0.05
N LEU A 445 -43.08 43.88 -1.26
CA LEU A 445 -43.85 44.00 -2.49
C LEU A 445 -43.41 42.94 -3.49
N PRO A 446 -44.30 42.47 -4.39
CA PRO A 446 -43.90 41.64 -5.51
C PRO A 446 -42.75 42.27 -6.29
N SER A 447 -41.79 41.48 -6.74
CA SER A 447 -40.60 41.98 -7.42
C SER A 447 -40.92 42.77 -8.69
N ASN A 448 -42.00 42.40 -9.39
CA ASN A 448 -42.52 43.10 -10.57
C ASN A 448 -43.29 44.40 -10.26
N ALA A 449 -43.39 44.82 -8.99
CA ALA A 449 -43.98 46.10 -8.58
C ALA A 449 -42.93 47.17 -8.25
N VAL A 450 -41.64 46.83 -8.26
CA VAL A 450 -40.54 47.72 -7.85
C VAL A 450 -39.50 47.80 -8.96
N GLU A 451 -39.25 49.02 -9.45
CA GLU A 451 -38.16 49.31 -10.37
C GLU A 451 -36.89 49.61 -9.57
N ILE A 452 -35.83 48.82 -9.76
CA ILE A 452 -34.57 48.98 -9.03
C ILE A 452 -33.71 50.04 -9.73
N LEU A 453 -33.45 51.16 -9.06
CA LEU A 453 -32.62 52.25 -9.58
C LEU A 453 -31.13 52.09 -9.20
N GLY A 454 -30.84 51.36 -8.14
CA GLY A 454 -29.48 51.11 -7.66
C GLY A 454 -29.46 50.42 -6.29
N PRO A 455 -28.28 50.22 -5.69
CA PRO A 455 -28.16 49.53 -4.40
C PRO A 455 -29.00 50.19 -3.30
N GLY A 456 -30.02 49.48 -2.81
CA GLY A 456 -30.91 49.95 -1.74
C GLY A 456 -31.94 51.02 -2.14
N GLN A 457 -32.02 51.36 -3.43
CA GLN A 457 -32.96 52.37 -3.95
C GLN A 457 -33.83 51.78 -5.05
N GLY A 458 -35.14 51.97 -4.91
CA GLY A 458 -36.11 51.62 -5.95
C GLY A 458 -37.18 52.68 -6.09
N THR A 459 -38.00 52.54 -7.12
CA THR A 459 -39.18 53.36 -7.35
C THR A 459 -40.36 52.44 -7.59
N VAL A 460 -41.50 52.77 -6.98
CA VAL A 460 -42.78 52.11 -7.24
C VAL A 460 -43.73 53.10 -7.89
N MET A 461 -44.74 52.60 -8.59
CA MET A 461 -45.82 53.44 -9.09
C MET A 461 -46.99 53.36 -8.11
N VAL A 462 -47.41 54.49 -7.54
CA VAL A 462 -48.61 54.58 -6.69
C VAL A 462 -49.72 55.31 -7.42
N LYS A 463 -50.98 55.11 -7.04
CA LYS A 463 -52.10 55.90 -7.57
C LYS A 463 -52.14 57.26 -6.89
N ASP A 464 -52.20 58.34 -7.67
CA ASP A 464 -52.46 59.68 -7.13
C ASP A 464 -53.85 59.71 -6.44
N PRO A 465 -53.98 60.11 -5.17
CA PRO A 465 -55.25 60.14 -4.45
C PRO A 465 -56.30 61.09 -5.05
N SER A 466 -55.89 62.07 -5.86
CA SER A 466 -56.73 63.12 -6.43
C SER A 466 -57.10 62.83 -7.89
N THR A 467 -56.15 62.34 -8.69
CA THR A 467 -56.38 62.08 -10.13
C THR A 467 -56.56 60.60 -10.47
N GLY A 468 -56.05 59.70 -9.61
CA GLY A 468 -56.03 58.26 -9.85
C GLY A 468 -54.95 57.82 -10.84
N ASP A 469 -54.09 58.74 -11.29
CA ASP A 469 -53.05 58.45 -12.28
C ASP A 469 -51.80 57.82 -11.61
N PRO A 470 -51.03 56.99 -12.35
CA PRO A 470 -49.76 56.47 -11.87
C PRO A 470 -48.75 57.59 -11.56
N MET A 471 -48.25 57.66 -10.33
CA MET A 471 -47.19 58.57 -9.90
C MET A 471 -45.99 57.78 -9.35
N PRO A 472 -44.76 58.03 -9.82
CA PRO A 472 -43.57 57.39 -9.25
C PRO A 472 -43.34 57.86 -7.82
N LYS A 473 -43.01 56.92 -6.94
CA LYS A 473 -42.68 57.16 -5.54
C LYS A 473 -41.42 56.39 -5.19
N ASP A 474 -40.41 57.12 -4.75
CA ASP A 474 -39.13 56.53 -4.35
C ASP A 474 -39.28 55.76 -3.04
N VAL A 475 -38.64 54.59 -3.00
CA VAL A 475 -38.65 53.66 -1.87
C VAL A 475 -37.24 53.20 -1.53
N GLU A 476 -37.00 53.00 -0.24
CA GLU A 476 -35.79 52.35 0.23
C GLU A 476 -36.02 50.85 0.24
N ILE A 477 -35.21 50.11 -0.52
CA ILE A 477 -35.32 48.66 -0.64
C ILE A 477 -34.24 47.94 0.17
N GLY A 478 -34.58 46.76 0.65
CA GLY A 478 -33.69 45.89 1.42
C GLY A 478 -33.22 44.68 0.61
N ILE A 479 -33.60 43.49 1.07
CA ILE A 479 -33.36 42.24 0.38
C ILE A 479 -34.17 42.19 -0.91
N GLU A 480 -33.46 42.01 -2.01
CA GLU A 480 -34.01 41.70 -3.33
C GLU A 480 -34.21 40.19 -3.46
N GLY A 481 -35.41 39.71 -3.10
CA GLY A 481 -35.80 38.32 -3.34
C GLY A 481 -36.31 38.12 -4.77
N TYR A 482 -36.52 36.86 -5.16
CA TYR A 482 -37.02 36.50 -6.48
C TYR A 482 -38.50 36.92 -6.66
N ASP A 483 -39.37 36.51 -5.74
CA ASP A 483 -40.81 36.83 -5.79
C ASP A 483 -41.13 38.18 -5.16
N PHE A 484 -40.38 38.56 -4.11
CA PHE A 484 -40.67 39.74 -3.29
C PHE A 484 -39.40 40.53 -2.99
N ILE A 485 -39.55 41.85 -2.92
CA ILE A 485 -38.51 42.80 -2.49
C ILE A 485 -38.92 43.39 -1.13
N GLU A 486 -37.98 43.42 -0.20
CA GLU A 486 -38.15 44.07 1.11
C GLU A 486 -38.21 45.59 0.94
N ILE A 487 -39.21 46.22 1.54
CA ILE A 487 -39.38 47.67 1.62
C ILE A 487 -38.99 48.14 3.03
N LYS A 488 -37.93 48.93 3.11
CA LYS A 488 -37.43 49.51 4.37
C LYS A 488 -38.03 50.87 4.69
N GLY A 489 -38.39 51.62 3.64
CA GLY A 489 -38.90 52.99 3.78
C GLY A 489 -39.59 53.49 2.52
N GLY A 490 -40.41 54.53 2.69
CA GLY A 490 -41.17 55.18 1.61
C GLY A 490 -42.63 54.75 1.52
N LEU A 491 -43.01 53.56 2.01
CA LEU A 491 -44.39 53.06 1.99
C LEU A 491 -44.82 52.57 3.37
N ASN A 492 -46.11 52.70 3.68
CA ASN A 492 -46.75 52.09 4.83
C ASN A 492 -47.44 50.77 4.47
N GLU A 493 -47.65 49.94 5.48
CA GLU A 493 -48.45 48.71 5.36
C GLU A 493 -49.88 49.04 4.89
N GLY A 494 -50.38 48.30 3.91
CA GLY A 494 -51.69 48.50 3.30
C GLY A 494 -51.73 49.49 2.13
N GLU A 495 -50.62 50.18 1.79
CA GLU A 495 -50.57 51.03 0.59
C GLU A 495 -50.68 50.20 -0.70
N GLU A 496 -51.46 50.67 -1.68
CA GLU A 496 -51.55 50.05 -3.01
C GLU A 496 -50.47 50.60 -3.95
N VAL A 497 -49.73 49.70 -4.57
CA VAL A 497 -48.79 50.00 -5.66
C VAL A 497 -49.26 49.34 -6.95
N LEU A 498 -48.96 49.95 -8.08
CA LEU A 498 -49.22 49.36 -9.39
C LEU A 498 -48.15 48.31 -9.68
N VAL A 499 -48.59 47.17 -10.24
CA VAL A 499 -47.71 46.11 -10.71
C VAL A 499 -47.41 46.37 -12.19
N THR A 500 -46.13 46.41 -12.54
CA THR A 500 -45.72 46.44 -13.94
C THR A 500 -45.73 45.00 -14.47
N ASN A 501 -46.70 44.67 -15.32
CA ASN A 501 -46.64 43.41 -16.07
C ASN A 501 -45.47 43.51 -17.05
N SER A 502 -44.39 42.78 -16.77
CA SER A 502 -43.24 42.61 -17.67
C SER A 502 -43.52 41.62 -18.82
N GLU A 503 -44.78 41.47 -19.26
CA GLU A 503 -45.11 40.77 -20.50
C GLU A 503 -45.27 41.82 -21.61
N GLY A 504 -44.14 42.29 -22.15
CA GLY A 504 -44.15 43.14 -23.35
C GLY A 504 -43.11 44.26 -23.36
N MET A 505 -41.82 43.92 -23.36
CA MET A 505 -40.79 44.66 -24.08
C MET A 505 -39.85 43.70 -24.80
#